data_AF-A0A5C7M385-F1
#
_entry.id   AF-A0A5C7M385-F1
#
_cell.length_a   1.000
_cell.length_b   1.000
_cell.length_c   1.000
_cell.angle_alpha   90.00
_cell.angle_beta   90.00
_cell.angle_gamma   90.00
#
_symmetry.space_group_name_H-M   'P 1'
#
loop_
_entity.id
_entity.type
_entity.pdbx_description
1 polymer ?
#
loop_
_entity_poly.entity_id
_entity_poly.type
_entity_poly.pdbx_seq_one_letter_code
_entity_poly.pdbx_strand_id
1 'polypeptide(L)'
;MADVKLTGNANWSTFKAGVTNGDTVYMNGFTLTIDEAITAYNNCIFTNAAGGTVSASAGGSAVLGGNYNVTLAGVTCSTTNSTALFQINAARTATLTLGTCQAGAGYAVVIQTAGGNVLTFSGCTFIGGTANSVYGMYISTSNTITFTNCTARGGSGTSASGISTGSTGTYTGTLHLSQGASSQTTASAIYPQGGGVFTLSGDVVHQGAGWTAQIDSGTITYTATSDYLWKGAAAATIVCNGNISCGTNSGQSVAYDAVTGAGSITINGTVTGPSSNYGAASGLWANTGGKIYVQNLAVGAGGTMPSLTNVCLMSNSQIVAPISGSNITLVNSASAGDYPSAANVRSGTSYAYGALTGTCAVPGASSVASGVSVDATTGTAVLTSAAAQSAIGDYMEATAQTELAAIPGTSPSIVAMLKLLYQLAKHRLTQTDA
;
A
#
# COMPACT_ATOMS: atom_id res chain seq x y z
N MET A 1 40.49 2.00 -22.82
CA MET A 1 40.01 3.00 -21.86
C MET A 1 41.22 3.82 -21.47
N ALA A 2 41.27 5.07 -21.92
CA ALA A 2 42.29 6.01 -21.53
C ALA A 2 41.79 6.89 -20.38
N ASP A 3 42.72 7.37 -19.56
CA ASP A 3 42.46 8.41 -18.57
C ASP A 3 42.64 9.77 -19.25
N VAL A 4 41.55 10.49 -19.46
CA VAL A 4 41.57 11.85 -20.04
C VAL A 4 41.44 12.87 -18.92
N LYS A 5 42.39 13.79 -18.81
CA LYS A 5 42.44 14.76 -17.71
C LYS A 5 42.15 16.17 -18.22
N LEU A 6 41.36 16.92 -17.45
CA LEU A 6 41.26 18.37 -17.64
C LEU A 6 42.55 19.05 -17.16
N THR A 7 43.06 19.97 -17.98
CA THR A 7 44.23 20.80 -17.68
C THR A 7 43.86 22.26 -17.43
N GLY A 8 42.56 22.57 -17.45
CA GLY A 8 41.97 23.89 -17.30
C GLY A 8 40.45 23.77 -17.36
N ASN A 9 39.74 24.85 -17.02
CA ASN A 9 38.31 24.93 -17.24
C ASN A 9 38.01 24.81 -18.74
N ALA A 10 37.01 24.01 -19.09
CA ALA A 10 36.68 23.74 -20.49
C ALA A 10 35.19 23.58 -20.70
N ASN A 11 34.80 23.69 -21.96
CA ASN A 11 33.48 23.33 -22.44
C ASN A 11 33.52 21.92 -23.04
N TRP A 12 32.44 21.16 -22.91
CA TRP A 12 32.36 19.81 -23.47
C TRP A 12 32.52 19.82 -24.99
N SER A 13 31.90 20.78 -25.69
CA SER A 13 31.95 20.93 -27.13
C SER A 13 33.39 20.98 -27.70
N THR A 14 34.33 21.55 -26.95
CA THR A 14 35.75 21.64 -27.33
C THR A 14 36.59 20.50 -26.74
N PHE A 15 36.30 20.09 -25.51
CA PHE A 15 37.06 19.04 -24.82
C PHE A 15 36.84 17.64 -25.41
N LYS A 16 35.62 17.34 -25.89
CA LYS A 16 35.22 16.00 -26.37
C LYS A 16 36.07 15.45 -27.53
N ALA A 17 36.80 16.31 -28.26
CA ALA A 17 37.67 15.90 -29.36
C ALA A 17 38.80 14.95 -28.90
N GLY A 18 39.20 15.02 -27.63
CA GLY A 18 40.17 14.12 -27.00
C GLY A 18 39.57 12.94 -26.24
N VAL A 19 38.25 12.75 -26.29
CA VAL A 19 37.54 11.72 -25.52
C VAL A 19 36.98 10.66 -26.45
N THR A 20 37.20 9.39 -26.12
CA THR A 20 36.60 8.23 -26.79
C THR A 20 35.60 7.55 -25.85
N ASN A 21 34.58 6.89 -26.42
CA ASN A 21 33.62 6.13 -25.62
C ASN A 21 34.32 5.01 -24.85
N GLY A 22 34.14 4.97 -23.52
CA GLY A 22 34.85 4.07 -22.62
C GLY A 22 35.99 4.74 -21.83
N ASP A 23 36.31 6.00 -22.11
CA ASP A 23 37.33 6.72 -21.34
C ASP A 23 36.83 7.18 -19.97
N THR A 24 37.78 7.35 -19.04
CA THR A 24 37.53 8.00 -17.76
C THR A 24 37.99 9.45 -17.83
N VAL A 25 37.06 10.39 -17.64
CA VAL A 25 37.32 11.83 -17.65
C VAL A 25 37.54 12.32 -16.22
N TYR A 26 38.76 12.77 -15.94
CA TYR A 26 39.18 13.32 -14.66
C TYR A 26 39.03 14.85 -14.64
N MET A 27 38.22 15.36 -13.71
CA MET A 27 38.01 16.80 -13.53
C MET A 27 39.27 17.53 -13.05
N ASN A 28 40.13 16.85 -12.28
CA ASN A 28 41.46 17.31 -11.89
C ASN A 28 41.50 18.72 -11.24
N GLY A 29 40.46 19.08 -10.49
CA GLY A 29 40.32 20.40 -9.85
C GLY A 29 39.66 21.48 -10.72
N PHE A 30 39.32 21.17 -11.98
CA PHE A 30 38.72 22.11 -12.93
C PHE A 30 37.23 21.87 -13.15
N THR A 31 36.58 22.84 -13.79
CA THR A 31 35.18 22.76 -14.20
C THR A 31 35.05 22.43 -15.68
N LEU A 32 34.27 21.38 -15.97
CA LEU A 32 33.81 21.03 -17.31
C LEU A 32 32.35 21.51 -17.48
N THR A 33 32.12 22.49 -18.33
CA THR A 33 30.77 22.95 -18.64
C THR A 33 30.18 22.11 -19.78
N ILE A 34 29.06 21.44 -19.52
CA ILE A 34 28.30 20.69 -20.52
C ILE A 34 27.45 21.69 -21.30
N ASP A 35 27.97 22.17 -22.42
CA ASP A 35 27.39 23.20 -23.28
C ASP A 35 26.66 22.64 -24.51
N GLU A 36 26.55 21.31 -24.61
CA GLU A 36 25.78 20.56 -25.60
C GLU A 36 25.39 19.18 -25.04
N ALA A 37 24.56 18.42 -25.75
CA ALA A 37 24.15 17.07 -25.33
C ALA A 37 25.30 16.05 -25.41
N ILE A 38 25.32 15.10 -24.46
CA ILE A 38 26.27 13.99 -24.43
C ILE A 38 25.49 12.70 -24.67
N THR A 39 25.49 12.19 -25.91
CA THR A 39 24.68 11.00 -26.28
C THR A 39 25.49 9.79 -26.75
N ALA A 40 26.71 10.00 -27.27
CA ALA A 40 27.56 8.94 -27.84
C ALA A 40 28.59 8.34 -26.85
N TYR A 41 28.58 8.80 -25.59
CA TYR A 41 29.62 8.51 -24.60
C TYR A 41 29.09 7.67 -23.43
N ASN A 42 28.19 6.74 -23.74
CA ASN A 42 27.48 5.91 -22.76
C ASN A 42 28.37 4.94 -21.95
N ASN A 43 29.63 4.76 -22.35
CA ASN A 43 30.63 3.99 -21.61
C ASN A 43 31.66 4.89 -20.90
N CYS A 44 31.56 6.22 -21.01
CA CYS A 44 32.46 7.14 -20.32
C CYS A 44 32.08 7.32 -18.85
N ILE A 45 33.09 7.49 -18.01
CA ILE A 45 32.93 7.79 -16.58
C ILE A 45 33.48 9.17 -16.30
N PHE A 46 32.73 9.99 -15.57
CA PHE A 46 33.23 11.26 -15.04
C PHE A 46 33.68 11.05 -13.60
N THR A 47 34.85 11.57 -13.23
CA THR A 47 35.38 11.44 -11.88
C THR A 47 36.16 12.68 -11.45
N ASN A 48 36.08 13.02 -10.16
CA ASN A 48 36.97 14.02 -9.55
C ASN A 48 38.12 13.38 -8.77
N ALA A 49 38.29 12.06 -8.84
CA ALA A 49 39.40 11.38 -8.20
C ALA A 49 40.76 11.96 -8.62
N ALA A 50 41.77 11.85 -7.76
CA ALA A 50 43.14 11.99 -8.22
C ALA A 50 43.42 10.83 -9.19
N GLY A 51 43.74 11.12 -10.45
CA GLY A 51 44.10 10.10 -11.44
C GLY A 51 45.36 9.33 -11.05
N GLY A 52 45.50 8.10 -11.54
CA GLY A 52 46.65 7.23 -11.27
C GLY A 52 48.01 7.85 -11.65
N THR A 53 49.05 7.36 -10.96
CA THR A 53 50.53 7.54 -11.09
C THR A 53 51.15 8.93 -11.35
N VAL A 54 50.38 9.97 -11.65
CA VAL A 54 50.90 11.31 -11.97
C VAL A 54 50.03 12.39 -11.35
N SER A 55 50.61 13.09 -10.38
CA SER A 55 50.26 14.38 -9.75
C SER A 55 48.97 15.06 -10.21
N ALA A 56 47.82 14.40 -10.00
CA ALA A 56 46.51 14.99 -10.27
C ALA A 56 45.95 15.56 -8.97
N SER A 57 45.52 16.83 -9.00
CA SER A 57 44.78 17.43 -7.91
C SER A 57 43.37 16.83 -7.87
N ALA A 58 43.05 16.17 -6.77
CA ALA A 58 41.70 15.77 -6.44
C ALA A 58 40.72 16.97 -6.54
N GLY A 59 39.57 16.77 -7.17
CA GLY A 59 38.47 17.74 -7.18
C GLY A 59 37.97 18.15 -8.55
N GLY A 60 37.20 19.24 -8.61
CA GLY A 60 36.56 19.74 -9.82
C GLY A 60 35.13 19.22 -10.02
N SER A 61 34.46 19.70 -11.06
CA SER A 61 33.04 19.41 -11.32
C SER A 61 32.68 19.43 -12.81
N ALA A 62 31.66 18.67 -13.17
CA ALA A 62 30.91 18.83 -14.42
C ALA A 62 29.64 19.66 -14.13
N VAL A 63 29.39 20.71 -14.91
CA VAL A 63 28.25 21.61 -14.71
C VAL A 63 27.34 21.58 -15.93
N LEU A 64 26.05 21.34 -15.73
CA LEU A 64 25.07 21.34 -16.82
C LEU A 64 24.76 22.78 -17.29
N GLY A 65 25.34 23.16 -18.43
CA GLY A 65 25.31 24.53 -18.98
C GLY A 65 24.00 24.91 -19.68
N GLY A 66 23.14 23.96 -20.02
CA GLY A 66 21.88 24.17 -20.73
C GLY A 66 20.87 23.05 -20.53
N ASN A 67 19.80 23.05 -21.33
CA ASN A 67 18.78 21.99 -21.35
C ASN A 67 19.26 20.83 -22.22
N TYR A 68 20.28 20.13 -21.76
CA TYR A 68 20.97 19.10 -22.52
C TYR A 68 20.77 17.72 -21.88
N ASN A 69 20.47 16.74 -22.71
CA ASN A 69 20.44 15.35 -22.29
C ASN A 69 21.87 14.82 -22.14
N VAL A 70 22.10 14.00 -21.12
CA VAL A 70 23.43 13.46 -20.80
C VAL A 70 23.32 11.96 -20.58
N THR A 71 24.18 11.21 -21.28
CA THR A 71 24.32 9.76 -21.18
C THR A 71 25.79 9.42 -20.90
N LEU A 72 26.03 8.82 -19.74
CA LEU A 72 27.34 8.38 -19.23
C LEU A 72 27.21 7.01 -18.55
N ALA A 73 28.29 6.23 -18.49
CA ALA A 73 28.32 4.97 -17.75
C ALA A 73 28.36 5.18 -16.23
N GLY A 74 28.88 6.32 -15.80
CA GLY A 74 28.94 6.62 -14.38
C GLY A 74 29.49 8.00 -14.06
N VAL A 75 29.24 8.40 -12.82
CA VAL A 75 29.76 9.61 -12.20
C VAL A 75 30.25 9.22 -10.82
N THR A 76 31.55 9.35 -10.56
CA THR A 76 32.18 8.88 -9.32
C THR A 76 32.88 10.02 -8.60
N CYS A 77 32.39 10.36 -7.40
CA CYS A 77 33.00 11.40 -6.58
C CYS A 77 33.89 10.75 -5.52
N SER A 78 35.21 10.90 -5.55
CA SER A 78 36.12 10.16 -4.63
C SER A 78 36.86 11.04 -3.62
N THR A 79 36.63 12.36 -3.62
CA THR A 79 37.49 13.30 -2.91
C THR A 79 36.80 13.86 -1.68
N THR A 80 37.57 14.05 -0.60
CA THR A 80 37.11 14.69 0.63
C THR A 80 36.82 16.18 0.48
N ASN A 81 37.22 16.79 -0.65
CA ASN A 81 37.27 18.24 -0.84
C ASN A 81 36.23 18.77 -1.85
N SER A 82 35.40 17.91 -2.45
CA SER A 82 34.41 18.34 -3.45
C SER A 82 32.99 18.23 -2.92
N THR A 83 32.29 19.36 -2.89
CA THR A 83 30.89 19.45 -2.48
C THR A 83 29.94 18.75 -3.46
N ALA A 84 30.21 18.77 -4.77
CA ALA A 84 29.46 18.02 -5.78
C ALA A 84 30.24 17.83 -7.09
N LEU A 85 30.26 16.60 -7.64
CA LEU A 85 30.90 16.31 -8.94
C LEU A 85 30.03 16.78 -10.12
N PHE A 86 28.76 16.40 -10.18
CA PHE A 86 27.84 16.79 -11.25
C PHE A 86 26.85 17.83 -10.71
N GLN A 87 26.89 19.03 -11.27
CA GLN A 87 26.14 20.17 -10.75
C GLN A 87 25.12 20.67 -11.77
N ILE A 88 23.91 20.91 -11.29
CA ILE A 88 22.82 21.51 -12.06
C ILE A 88 22.39 22.75 -11.29
N ASN A 89 23.04 23.88 -11.56
CA ASN A 89 22.96 25.06 -10.68
C ASN A 89 21.85 26.06 -11.04
N ALA A 90 21.23 25.91 -12.20
CA ALA A 90 20.16 26.77 -12.70
C ALA A 90 19.00 25.89 -13.15
N ALA A 91 17.77 26.43 -13.18
CA ALA A 91 16.59 25.69 -13.62
C ALA A 91 16.78 25.12 -15.04
N ARG A 92 16.89 23.78 -15.13
CA ARG A 92 17.05 23.02 -16.37
C ARG A 92 15.88 22.09 -16.61
N THR A 93 15.73 21.73 -17.87
CA THR A 93 14.93 20.58 -18.31
C THR A 93 15.82 19.62 -19.06
N ALA A 94 15.99 18.40 -18.54
CA ALA A 94 16.92 17.43 -19.12
C ALA A 94 16.55 15.98 -18.75
N THR A 95 16.94 15.05 -19.63
CA THR A 95 16.99 13.61 -19.34
C THR A 95 18.44 13.18 -19.09
N LEU A 96 18.65 12.50 -17.96
CA LEU A 96 19.96 12.08 -17.49
C LEU A 96 20.00 10.55 -17.33
N THR A 97 20.95 9.92 -18.01
CA THR A 97 21.24 8.48 -17.92
C THR A 97 22.70 8.34 -17.50
N LEU A 98 22.95 8.22 -16.20
CA LEU A 98 24.28 8.38 -15.59
C LEU A 98 24.80 7.08 -14.97
N GLY A 99 24.41 5.92 -15.51
CA GLY A 99 24.74 4.58 -15.02
C GLY A 99 24.90 4.51 -13.50
N THR A 100 26.13 4.32 -13.00
CA THR A 100 26.43 4.36 -11.56
C THR A 100 26.90 5.73 -11.10
N CYS A 101 26.16 6.33 -10.16
CA CYS A 101 26.48 7.57 -9.46
C CYS A 101 26.92 7.26 -8.03
N GLN A 102 28.22 7.18 -7.78
CA GLN A 102 28.77 6.74 -6.48
C GLN A 102 29.56 7.83 -5.77
N ALA A 103 29.18 8.09 -4.52
CA ALA A 103 29.94 8.95 -3.64
C ALA A 103 30.99 8.14 -2.85
N GLY A 104 32.17 8.73 -2.68
CA GLY A 104 33.33 8.14 -2.02
C GLY A 104 33.37 8.46 -0.53
N ALA A 105 34.57 8.60 0.02
CA ALA A 105 34.78 9.02 1.40
C ALA A 105 34.83 10.56 1.50
N GLY A 106 34.46 11.10 2.67
CA GLY A 106 34.35 12.55 2.93
C GLY A 106 32.99 13.13 2.50
N TYR A 107 32.78 14.44 2.67
CA TYR A 107 31.54 15.14 2.31
C TYR A 107 31.37 15.19 0.79
N ALA A 108 30.87 14.10 0.20
CA ALA A 108 30.78 13.92 -1.24
C ALA A 108 29.32 13.84 -1.69
N VAL A 109 28.93 14.74 -2.59
CA VAL A 109 27.70 14.61 -3.38
C VAL A 109 28.10 14.23 -4.80
N VAL A 110 27.46 13.20 -5.38
CA VAL A 110 27.71 12.90 -6.81
C VAL A 110 26.97 13.87 -7.68
N ILE A 111 25.67 14.03 -7.45
CA ILE A 111 24.79 14.95 -8.19
C ILE A 111 24.17 15.95 -7.23
N GLN A 112 24.42 17.24 -7.47
CA GLN A 112 23.75 18.32 -6.76
C GLN A 112 22.84 19.10 -7.71
N THR A 113 21.59 19.27 -7.30
CA THR A 113 20.61 20.07 -8.05
C THR A 113 20.22 21.32 -7.27
N ALA A 114 20.34 22.47 -7.92
CA ALA A 114 19.91 23.77 -7.46
C ALA A 114 19.03 24.45 -8.53
N GLY A 115 18.11 25.31 -8.10
CA GLY A 115 17.09 25.90 -8.97
C GLY A 115 15.91 24.97 -9.25
N GLY A 116 14.83 25.53 -9.80
CA GLY A 116 13.58 24.84 -10.12
C GLY A 116 13.68 23.89 -11.32
N ASN A 117 14.49 22.83 -11.24
CA ASN A 117 14.70 21.92 -12.37
C ASN A 117 13.50 20.99 -12.61
N VAL A 118 13.35 20.56 -13.86
CA VAL A 118 12.46 19.50 -14.32
C VAL A 118 13.33 18.40 -14.94
N LEU A 119 13.71 17.40 -14.14
CA LEU A 119 14.69 16.39 -14.55
C LEU A 119 14.05 15.00 -14.66
N THR A 120 14.48 14.24 -15.65
CA THR A 120 14.18 12.79 -15.73
C THR A 120 15.48 12.01 -15.58
N PHE A 121 15.58 11.16 -14.57
CA PHE A 121 16.65 10.18 -14.46
C PHE A 121 16.16 8.83 -14.99
N SER A 122 16.94 8.19 -15.86
CA SER A 122 16.57 6.92 -16.48
C SER A 122 17.69 5.90 -16.33
N GLY A 123 17.42 4.78 -15.65
CA GLY A 123 18.38 3.69 -15.44
C GLY A 123 19.56 4.03 -14.53
N CYS A 124 19.48 5.12 -13.77
CA CYS A 124 20.56 5.55 -12.86
C CYS A 124 20.58 4.76 -11.55
N THR A 125 21.77 4.51 -11.01
CA THR A 125 21.99 3.95 -9.68
C THR A 125 22.72 4.97 -8.80
N PHE A 126 22.08 5.44 -7.73
CA PHE A 126 22.64 6.41 -6.79
C PHE A 126 23.13 5.72 -5.53
N ILE A 127 24.41 5.84 -5.20
CA ILE A 127 25.03 5.15 -4.07
C ILE A 127 25.62 6.18 -3.10
N GLY A 128 25.12 6.18 -1.86
CA GLY A 128 25.71 6.94 -0.75
C GLY A 128 27.09 6.42 -0.40
N GLY A 129 27.96 7.29 0.11
CA GLY A 129 29.36 6.92 0.40
C GLY A 129 29.59 6.36 1.81
N THR A 130 30.82 6.46 2.30
CA THR A 130 31.23 5.81 3.56
C THR A 130 31.43 6.77 4.73
N ALA A 131 31.31 8.08 4.51
CA ALA A 131 31.55 9.11 5.53
C ALA A 131 30.27 9.85 5.94
N ASN A 132 30.42 10.99 6.60
CA ASN A 132 29.29 11.78 7.10
C ASN A 132 28.68 12.66 6.00
N SER A 133 27.35 12.66 5.86
CA SER A 133 26.62 13.49 4.88
C SER A 133 27.05 13.26 3.43
N VAL A 134 26.94 12.01 2.98
CA VAL A 134 27.49 11.58 1.69
C VAL A 134 26.38 11.00 0.83
N TYR A 135 26.12 11.65 -0.30
CA TYR A 135 24.89 11.42 -1.05
C TYR A 135 25.18 10.99 -2.49
N GLY A 136 24.53 9.92 -2.95
CA GLY A 136 24.47 9.60 -4.38
C GLY A 136 23.81 10.73 -5.17
N MET A 137 22.78 11.35 -4.60
CA MET A 137 22.18 12.60 -5.10
C MET A 137 21.69 13.46 -3.95
N TYR A 138 21.97 14.77 -4.01
CA TYR A 138 21.45 15.77 -3.08
C TYR A 138 20.66 16.85 -3.82
N ILE A 139 19.42 17.07 -3.39
CA ILE A 139 18.49 18.03 -3.99
C ILE A 139 18.31 19.19 -3.03
N SER A 140 19.02 20.30 -3.25
CA SER A 140 19.11 21.40 -2.28
C SER A 140 18.04 22.49 -2.45
N THR A 141 17.25 22.44 -3.52
CA THR A 141 16.17 23.41 -3.81
C THR A 141 14.94 22.72 -4.39
N SER A 142 13.84 23.44 -4.56
CA SER A 142 12.60 22.83 -5.04
C SER A 142 12.69 22.38 -6.48
N ASN A 143 12.55 21.07 -6.71
CA ASN A 143 12.69 20.44 -8.03
C ASN A 143 11.48 19.57 -8.37
N THR A 144 11.26 19.36 -9.67
CA THR A 144 10.40 18.30 -10.20
C THR A 144 11.30 17.22 -10.80
N ILE A 145 11.32 16.03 -10.22
CA ILE A 145 12.19 14.93 -10.67
C ILE A 145 11.35 13.69 -10.95
N THR A 146 11.59 13.08 -12.10
CA THR A 146 11.00 11.81 -12.50
C THR A 146 12.08 10.73 -12.56
N PHE A 147 11.85 9.60 -11.91
CA PHE A 147 12.72 8.42 -11.97
C PHE A 147 12.11 7.37 -12.89
N THR A 148 12.91 6.81 -13.79
CA THR A 148 12.51 5.72 -14.67
C THR A 148 13.46 4.55 -14.47
N ASN A 149 13.03 3.54 -13.72
CA ASN A 149 13.81 2.34 -13.41
C ASN A 149 15.17 2.67 -12.78
N CYS A 150 15.19 3.60 -11.82
CA CYS A 150 16.39 3.98 -11.10
C CYS A 150 16.56 3.13 -9.83
N THR A 151 17.77 3.07 -9.29
CA THR A 151 18.04 2.49 -7.97
C THR A 151 18.66 3.53 -7.05
N ALA A 152 18.22 3.63 -5.81
CA ALA A 152 18.92 4.35 -4.74
C ALA A 152 19.43 3.36 -3.70
N ARG A 153 20.70 3.49 -3.32
CA ARG A 153 21.36 2.67 -2.32
C ARG A 153 21.99 3.51 -1.22
N GLY A 154 21.63 3.23 0.03
CA GLY A 154 22.30 3.83 1.19
C GLY A 154 23.79 3.47 1.23
N GLY A 155 24.59 4.35 1.81
CA GLY A 155 26.01 4.08 2.05
C GLY A 155 26.27 3.34 3.36
N SER A 156 27.52 3.33 3.82
CA SER A 156 27.92 2.76 5.13
C SER A 156 28.29 3.82 6.19
N GLY A 157 28.27 5.10 5.80
CA GLY A 157 28.57 6.22 6.69
C GLY A 157 27.38 6.76 7.49
N THR A 158 27.66 7.69 8.38
CA THR A 158 26.69 8.49 9.15
C THR A 158 25.93 9.43 8.21
N SER A 159 24.62 9.28 8.03
CA SER A 159 23.86 10.06 7.02
C SER A 159 24.35 9.85 5.59
N ALA A 160 24.76 8.63 5.23
CA ALA A 160 25.13 8.29 3.88
C ALA A 160 23.91 7.78 3.09
N SER A 161 23.26 8.67 2.34
CA SER A 161 22.01 8.33 1.64
C SER A 161 22.21 8.11 0.15
N GLY A 162 21.44 7.21 -0.46
CA GLY A 162 21.38 7.11 -1.93
C GLY A 162 20.88 8.43 -2.53
N ILE A 163 19.74 8.89 -2.06
CA ILE A 163 19.13 10.18 -2.42
C ILE A 163 18.74 10.94 -1.14
N SER A 164 19.07 12.23 -1.07
CA SER A 164 18.58 13.11 -0.01
C SER A 164 18.04 14.43 -0.56
N THR A 165 17.02 14.99 0.07
CA THR A 165 16.43 16.28 -0.33
C THR A 165 16.49 17.28 0.83
N GLY A 166 17.14 18.42 0.61
CA GLY A 166 17.25 19.52 1.56
C GLY A 166 16.12 20.54 1.47
N SER A 167 15.13 20.32 0.59
CA SER A 167 14.02 21.26 0.36
C SER A 167 12.79 20.55 -0.21
N THR A 168 11.69 21.29 -0.38
CA THR A 168 10.42 20.80 -0.95
C THR A 168 10.57 20.39 -2.41
N GLY A 169 9.57 19.76 -3.02
CA GLY A 169 9.63 19.36 -4.43
C GLY A 169 8.62 18.27 -4.76
N THR A 170 8.61 17.84 -6.01
CA THR A 170 7.78 16.74 -6.50
C THR A 170 8.67 15.68 -7.14
N TYR A 171 8.61 14.46 -6.61
CA TYR A 171 9.49 13.36 -6.98
C TYR A 171 8.63 12.16 -7.34
N THR A 172 8.68 11.68 -8.59
CA THR A 172 7.76 10.65 -9.08
C THR A 172 8.45 9.54 -9.85
N GLY A 173 7.77 8.42 -10.08
CA GLY A 173 8.20 7.36 -10.98
C GLY A 173 8.78 6.13 -10.30
N THR A 174 9.56 5.33 -11.03
CA THR A 174 10.10 4.06 -10.55
C THR A 174 11.52 4.21 -10.00
N LEU A 175 11.64 4.05 -8.69
CA LEU A 175 12.89 4.08 -7.93
C LEU A 175 12.95 2.88 -6.97
N HIS A 176 13.83 1.92 -7.28
CA HIS A 176 14.14 0.79 -6.41
C HIS A 176 15.01 1.27 -5.24
N LEU A 177 14.68 0.88 -4.02
CA LEU A 177 15.40 1.29 -2.82
C LEU A 177 16.18 0.10 -2.27
N SER A 178 17.46 0.29 -1.98
CA SER A 178 18.26 -0.74 -1.31
C SER A 178 19.07 -0.15 -0.17
N GLN A 179 19.14 -0.86 0.94
CA GLN A 179 20.02 -0.42 2.02
C GLN A 179 21.47 -0.82 1.71
N GLY A 180 22.42 0.07 2.01
CA GLY A 180 23.82 -0.32 2.14
C GLY A 180 24.03 -1.18 3.38
N ALA A 181 25.11 -1.97 3.41
CA ALA A 181 25.56 -2.64 4.62
C ALA A 181 26.13 -1.61 5.60
N SER A 182 25.25 -0.83 6.23
CA SER A 182 25.60 0.07 7.31
C SER A 182 25.32 -0.61 8.65
N SER A 183 26.14 -0.29 9.65
CA SER A 183 25.84 -0.57 11.06
C SER A 183 25.17 0.62 11.75
N GLN A 184 24.96 1.73 11.04
CA GLN A 184 24.61 3.03 11.61
C GLN A 184 23.19 3.46 11.24
N THR A 185 22.51 4.06 12.22
CA THR A 185 21.07 4.35 12.22
C THR A 185 20.60 5.45 11.27
N THR A 186 21.45 6.04 10.44
CA THR A 186 21.09 7.17 9.56
C THR A 186 21.48 6.98 8.09
N ALA A 187 22.02 5.82 7.71
CA ALA A 187 22.25 5.49 6.31
C ALA A 187 20.96 4.91 5.70
N SER A 188 20.39 5.60 4.71
CA SER A 188 19.14 5.21 4.06
C SER A 188 19.21 5.26 2.54
N ALA A 189 18.35 4.51 1.84
CA ALA A 189 18.27 4.63 0.39
C ALA A 189 17.75 6.02 0.00
N ILE A 190 16.75 6.51 0.76
CA ILE A 190 16.13 7.81 0.56
C ILE A 190 15.94 8.55 1.89
N TYR A 191 16.31 9.84 1.88
CA TYR A 191 16.24 10.72 3.05
C TYR A 191 15.72 12.13 2.74
N PRO A 192 14.39 12.37 2.73
CA PRO A 192 13.85 13.72 2.61
C PRO A 192 13.94 14.49 3.92
N GLN A 193 14.79 15.52 3.95
CA GLN A 193 15.02 16.39 5.10
C GLN A 193 14.24 17.70 5.04
N GLY A 194 14.16 18.32 3.85
CA GLY A 194 13.51 19.62 3.66
C GLY A 194 12.11 19.58 3.04
N GLY A 195 11.53 18.39 2.95
CA GLY A 195 10.15 18.15 2.59
C GLY A 195 9.98 17.68 1.14
N GLY A 196 8.76 17.83 0.64
CA GLY A 196 8.37 17.44 -0.71
C GLY A 196 7.40 16.26 -0.74
N VAL A 197 6.90 15.99 -1.94
CA VAL A 197 5.96 14.92 -2.24
C VAL A 197 6.65 13.89 -3.11
N PHE A 198 6.84 12.70 -2.57
CA PHE A 198 7.38 11.56 -3.27
C PHE A 198 6.25 10.58 -3.58
N THR A 199 6.05 10.30 -4.87
CA THR A 199 5.10 9.31 -5.36
C THR A 199 5.89 8.30 -6.19
N LEU A 200 6.47 7.33 -5.49
CA LEU A 200 7.44 6.40 -6.06
C LEU A 200 6.86 4.99 -6.15
N SER A 201 7.42 4.18 -7.02
CA SER A 201 7.20 2.72 -7.05
C SER A 201 8.54 2.02 -7.25
N GLY A 202 8.64 0.75 -6.87
CA GLY A 202 9.84 -0.03 -7.08
C GLY A 202 10.08 -1.00 -5.94
N ASP A 203 11.00 -1.93 -6.15
CA ASP A 203 11.35 -2.89 -5.11
C ASP A 203 12.09 -2.21 -3.98
N VAL A 204 11.88 -2.73 -2.77
CA VAL A 204 12.68 -2.34 -1.61
C VAL A 204 13.42 -3.54 -1.07
N VAL A 205 14.74 -3.41 -0.92
CA VAL A 205 15.65 -4.46 -0.45
C VAL A 205 16.41 -3.97 0.77
N HIS A 206 16.01 -4.46 1.93
CA HIS A 206 16.69 -4.20 3.19
C HIS A 206 17.80 -5.24 3.45
N GLN A 207 19.05 -4.82 3.69
CA GLN A 207 20.22 -5.72 3.74
C GLN A 207 21.01 -5.68 5.05
N GLY A 208 20.70 -4.82 6.02
CA GLY A 208 21.57 -4.59 7.18
C GLY A 208 20.89 -3.86 8.35
N ALA A 209 21.67 -3.10 9.13
CA ALA A 209 21.15 -2.35 10.27
C ALA A 209 20.95 -0.87 9.89
N GLY A 210 19.73 -0.34 10.04
CA GLY A 210 19.38 1.05 9.71
C GLY A 210 18.04 1.15 8.98
N TRP A 211 17.80 2.26 8.27
CA TRP A 211 16.51 2.53 7.62
C TRP A 211 16.62 2.41 6.11
N THR A 212 15.60 1.89 5.44
CA THR A 212 15.58 1.96 3.97
C THR A 212 15.04 3.32 3.50
N ALA A 213 13.99 3.81 4.17
CA ALA A 213 13.46 5.16 3.99
C ALA A 213 13.42 5.89 5.34
N GLN A 214 14.05 7.07 5.38
CA GLN A 214 14.08 7.96 6.54
C GLN A 214 13.40 9.28 6.15
N ILE A 215 12.35 9.72 6.84
CA ILE A 215 11.62 10.94 6.44
C ILE A 215 11.51 11.90 7.61
N ASP A 216 12.12 13.08 7.45
CA ASP A 216 12.09 14.20 8.40
C ASP A 216 11.18 15.33 7.94
N SER A 217 10.55 15.23 6.77
CA SER A 217 9.44 16.09 6.37
C SER A 217 8.83 15.63 5.04
N GLY A 218 7.60 16.07 4.77
CA GLY A 218 6.91 15.78 3.52
C GLY A 218 6.13 14.47 3.51
N THR A 219 5.79 13.99 2.33
CA THR A 219 5.00 12.77 2.12
C THR A 219 5.74 11.83 1.18
N ILE A 220 5.89 10.56 1.56
CA ILE A 220 6.28 9.50 0.62
C ILE A 220 5.13 8.50 0.49
N THR A 221 4.68 8.28 -0.74
CA THR A 221 3.86 7.12 -1.12
C THR A 221 4.72 6.17 -1.95
N TYR A 222 4.82 4.92 -1.53
CA TYR A 222 5.60 3.91 -2.26
C TYR A 222 4.98 2.51 -2.10
N THR A 223 5.35 1.56 -2.97
CA THR A 223 4.91 0.15 -2.91
C THR A 223 6.11 -0.73 -2.63
N ALA A 224 6.19 -1.46 -1.51
CA ALA A 224 7.32 -2.35 -1.21
C ALA A 224 6.95 -3.80 -0.94
N THR A 225 7.98 -4.64 -0.97
CA THR A 225 7.92 -6.08 -0.70
C THR A 225 8.63 -6.49 0.59
N SER A 226 9.58 -5.68 1.10
CA SER A 226 10.19 -5.82 2.43
C SER A 226 10.82 -4.49 2.88
N ASP A 227 10.51 -4.04 4.09
CA ASP A 227 10.79 -2.64 4.46
C ASP A 227 11.09 -2.36 5.92
N TYR A 228 11.86 -1.29 6.11
CA TYR A 228 12.06 -0.59 7.39
C TYR A 228 11.79 0.89 7.20
N LEU A 229 10.75 1.37 7.86
CA LEU A 229 10.21 2.72 7.76
C LEU A 229 10.48 3.51 9.02
N TRP A 230 10.96 4.73 8.83
CA TRP A 230 11.21 5.64 9.94
C TRP A 230 10.64 7.02 9.64
N LYS A 231 9.79 7.50 10.55
CA LYS A 231 9.27 8.87 10.54
C LYS A 231 9.87 9.66 11.68
N GLY A 232 10.67 10.68 11.36
CA GLY A 232 11.35 11.55 12.32
C GLY A 232 10.68 12.90 12.57
N ALA A 233 9.67 13.27 11.78
CA ALA A 233 9.00 14.56 11.93
C ALA A 233 7.49 14.51 12.16
N ALA A 234 7.02 15.50 12.92
CA ALA A 234 5.66 15.59 13.42
C ALA A 234 4.61 15.62 12.30
N ALA A 235 4.91 16.28 11.18
CA ALA A 235 4.01 16.45 10.05
C ALA A 235 4.28 15.47 8.87
N ALA A 236 5.31 14.63 8.97
CA ALA A 236 5.66 13.73 7.88
C ALA A 236 4.62 12.62 7.70
N THR A 237 4.44 12.14 6.46
CA THR A 237 3.54 11.01 6.19
C THR A 237 4.23 9.96 5.34
N ILE A 238 4.13 8.70 5.75
CA ILE A 238 4.62 7.55 5.00
C ILE A 238 3.43 6.69 4.61
N VAL A 239 3.26 6.37 3.34
CA VAL A 239 2.25 5.44 2.84
C VAL A 239 2.94 4.30 2.10
N CYS A 240 2.87 3.10 2.69
CA CYS A 240 3.32 1.85 2.07
C CYS A 240 2.12 1.12 1.47
N ASN A 241 2.11 0.93 0.16
CA ASN A 241 1.05 0.21 -0.55
C ASN A 241 1.29 -1.30 -0.66
N GLY A 242 2.44 -1.78 -0.17
CA GLY A 242 2.83 -3.18 -0.29
C GLY A 242 2.95 -3.90 1.05
N ASN A 243 3.39 -5.15 0.99
CA ASN A 243 3.52 -6.03 2.16
C ASN A 243 4.86 -5.78 2.86
N ILE A 244 4.88 -5.92 4.18
CA ILE A 244 6.07 -5.78 5.01
C ILE A 244 6.26 -7.07 5.81
N SER A 245 7.45 -7.65 5.79
CA SER A 245 7.81 -8.74 6.69
C SER A 245 8.67 -8.19 7.82
N CYS A 246 8.29 -8.45 9.06
CA CYS A 246 9.18 -8.25 10.21
C CYS A 246 10.42 -9.13 10.00
N GLY A 247 11.59 -8.52 9.85
CA GLY A 247 12.84 -9.24 9.66
C GLY A 247 13.37 -9.86 10.95
N THR A 248 14.55 -10.48 10.86
CA THR A 248 15.31 -11.04 12.00
C THR A 248 16.21 -10.01 12.69
N ASN A 249 16.14 -8.73 12.31
CA ASN A 249 17.14 -7.74 12.70
C ASN A 249 16.93 -7.22 14.14
N SER A 250 17.74 -7.74 15.06
CA SER A 250 18.32 -7.09 16.26
C SER A 250 17.45 -6.09 17.05
N GLY A 251 16.12 -6.22 17.03
CA GLY A 251 15.18 -5.39 17.80
C GLY A 251 14.76 -4.06 17.18
N GLN A 252 14.98 -3.83 15.89
CA GLN A 252 14.43 -2.63 15.24
C GLN A 252 13.02 -2.87 14.71
N SER A 253 12.14 -1.87 14.87
CA SER A 253 10.79 -1.90 14.31
C SER A 253 10.83 -1.73 12.79
N VAL A 254 10.02 -2.50 12.06
CA VAL A 254 9.87 -2.35 10.60
C VAL A 254 9.09 -1.10 10.22
N ALA A 255 8.33 -0.54 11.16
CA ALA A 255 7.84 0.82 11.07
C ALA A 255 7.98 1.50 12.44
N TYR A 256 8.71 2.61 12.46
CA TYR A 256 8.93 3.41 13.64
C TYR A 256 8.47 4.85 13.42
N ASP A 257 7.43 5.23 14.15
CA ASP A 257 7.02 6.62 14.28
C ASP A 257 7.66 7.22 15.54
N ALA A 258 8.75 7.96 15.34
CA ALA A 258 9.60 8.46 16.42
C ALA A 258 9.03 9.69 17.13
N VAL A 259 7.98 10.33 16.61
CA VAL A 259 7.58 11.67 17.04
C VAL A 259 6.08 11.87 17.11
N THR A 260 5.66 12.68 18.08
CA THR A 260 4.30 13.18 18.19
C THR A 260 3.95 14.15 17.06
N GLY A 261 2.74 14.04 16.50
CA GLY A 261 2.27 15.02 15.52
C GLY A 261 1.08 14.57 14.68
N ALA A 262 0.71 15.41 13.71
CA ALA A 262 -0.40 15.16 12.78
C ALA A 262 -0.06 14.17 11.65
N GLY A 263 1.23 13.90 11.45
CA GLY A 263 1.74 12.91 10.51
C GLY A 263 1.48 11.47 10.95
N SER A 264 1.70 10.51 10.04
CA SER A 264 1.44 9.10 10.31
C SER A 264 2.27 8.18 9.42
N ILE A 265 2.35 6.91 9.80
CA ILE A 265 2.75 5.82 8.91
C ILE A 265 1.49 5.02 8.57
N THR A 266 1.23 4.77 7.30
CA THR A 266 0.08 3.99 6.82
C THR A 266 0.59 2.83 5.97
N ILE A 267 0.20 1.61 6.30
CA ILE A 267 0.58 0.39 5.59
C ILE A 267 -0.70 -0.26 5.04
N ASN A 268 -0.93 -0.10 3.75
CA ASN A 268 -2.10 -0.64 3.03
C ASN A 268 -1.96 -2.13 2.67
N GLY A 269 -0.78 -2.72 2.83
CA GLY A 269 -0.55 -4.15 2.67
C GLY A 269 -0.63 -4.93 3.99
N THR A 270 -0.13 -6.17 3.95
CA THR A 270 -0.03 -7.04 5.11
C THR A 270 1.32 -6.88 5.80
N VAL A 271 1.29 -6.68 7.12
CA VAL A 271 2.48 -6.79 7.98
C VAL A 271 2.55 -8.20 8.56
N THR A 272 3.56 -8.95 8.14
CA THR A 272 3.80 -10.33 8.55
C THR A 272 4.81 -10.36 9.69
N GLY A 273 4.55 -11.14 10.73
CA GLY A 273 5.45 -11.30 11.87
C GLY A 273 6.82 -11.89 11.51
N PRO A 274 7.73 -12.01 12.49
CA PRO A 274 9.10 -12.42 12.23
C PRO A 274 9.22 -13.87 11.76
N SER A 275 10.25 -14.14 10.95
CA SER A 275 10.56 -15.48 10.43
C SER A 275 11.27 -16.40 11.43
N SER A 276 11.81 -15.87 12.53
CA SER A 276 12.44 -16.64 13.61
C SER A 276 11.76 -16.39 14.95
N ASN A 277 11.66 -17.45 15.76
CA ASN A 277 11.38 -17.32 17.19
C ASN A 277 12.60 -16.70 17.88
N TYR A 278 12.39 -15.87 18.90
CA TYR A 278 13.39 -15.24 19.78
C TYR A 278 13.99 -13.89 19.35
N GLY A 279 14.07 -12.96 20.31
CA GLY A 279 15.13 -11.94 20.35
C GLY A 279 14.69 -10.56 20.81
N ALA A 280 14.02 -9.81 19.95
CA ALA A 280 13.51 -8.48 20.27
C ALA A 280 12.39 -8.15 19.30
N ALA A 281 11.32 -7.60 19.85
CA ALA A 281 10.04 -7.34 19.21
C ALA A 281 10.17 -6.40 18.00
N SER A 282 10.56 -6.94 16.85
CA SER A 282 10.59 -6.23 15.57
C SER A 282 9.17 -6.19 15.04
N GLY A 283 8.56 -5.02 15.10
CA GLY A 283 7.17 -4.85 14.69
C GLY A 283 6.89 -3.39 14.37
N LEU A 284 5.79 -2.90 14.88
CA LEU A 284 5.28 -1.56 14.61
C LEU A 284 5.28 -0.78 15.91
N TRP A 285 6.02 0.33 15.94
CA TRP A 285 6.16 1.13 17.13
C TRP A 285 5.94 2.61 16.81
N ALA A 286 4.91 3.18 17.42
CA ALA A 286 4.75 4.63 17.53
C ALA A 286 5.04 5.10 18.96
N ASN A 287 5.85 6.15 19.11
CA ASN A 287 5.98 6.86 20.38
C ASN A 287 4.63 7.44 20.82
N THR A 288 4.50 7.77 22.10
CA THR A 288 3.25 8.28 22.69
C THR A 288 2.72 9.47 21.90
N GLY A 289 1.61 9.30 21.17
CA GLY A 289 0.97 10.33 20.33
C GLY A 289 1.33 10.30 18.84
N GLY A 290 2.26 9.45 18.42
CA GLY A 290 2.40 9.01 17.02
C GLY A 290 1.32 8.00 16.64
N LYS A 291 1.15 7.74 15.34
CA LYS A 291 0.14 6.78 14.84
C LYS A 291 0.65 5.99 13.65
N ILE A 292 0.54 4.66 13.77
CA ILE A 292 0.73 3.73 12.65
C ILE A 292 -0.63 3.12 12.32
N TYR A 293 -1.06 3.25 11.07
CA TYR A 293 -2.26 2.64 10.54
C TYR A 293 -1.91 1.42 9.70
N VAL A 294 -2.54 0.27 9.96
CA VAL A 294 -2.26 -0.97 9.23
C VAL A 294 -3.53 -1.62 8.71
N GLN A 295 -3.45 -2.11 7.47
CA GLN A 295 -4.54 -2.77 6.79
C GLN A 295 -4.64 -4.21 7.25
N ASN A 296 -3.56 -5.00 7.16
CA ASN A 296 -3.61 -6.39 7.56
C ASN A 296 -2.41 -6.78 8.43
N LEU A 297 -2.65 -7.71 9.35
CA LEU A 297 -1.60 -8.35 10.14
C LEU A 297 -1.63 -9.87 9.92
N ALA A 298 -0.46 -10.49 9.81
CA ALA A 298 -0.34 -11.94 9.65
C ALA A 298 0.81 -12.51 10.48
N VAL A 299 0.70 -13.81 10.79
CA VAL A 299 1.73 -14.58 11.46
C VAL A 299 2.92 -14.80 10.54
N GLY A 300 4.13 -14.56 11.06
CA GLY A 300 5.38 -14.88 10.38
C GLY A 300 5.71 -16.37 10.41
N ALA A 301 6.74 -16.77 9.66
CA ALA A 301 7.22 -18.15 9.68
C ALA A 301 7.71 -18.62 11.07
N GLY A 302 8.05 -17.68 11.97
CA GLY A 302 8.34 -17.98 13.37
C GLY A 302 7.11 -18.37 14.20
N GLY A 303 5.88 -18.24 13.67
CA GLY A 303 4.66 -18.55 14.39
C GLY A 303 4.19 -17.42 15.33
N THR A 304 4.74 -16.22 15.19
CA THR A 304 4.37 -15.05 16.00
C THR A 304 3.83 -13.91 15.14
N MET A 305 2.98 -13.08 15.76
CA MET A 305 2.48 -11.83 15.19
C MET A 305 3.55 -10.72 15.29
N PRO A 306 3.47 -9.67 14.45
CA PRO A 306 4.22 -8.44 14.69
C PRO A 306 3.93 -7.88 16.09
N SER A 307 4.94 -7.33 16.75
CA SER A 307 4.72 -6.53 17.96
C SER A 307 4.04 -5.21 17.61
N LEU A 308 3.12 -4.76 18.44
CA LEU A 308 2.34 -3.55 18.18
C LEU A 308 2.45 -2.59 19.37
N THR A 309 2.83 -1.34 19.11
CA THR A 309 2.82 -0.25 20.11
C THR A 309 2.22 0.99 19.46
N ASN A 310 1.10 1.49 19.99
CA ASN A 310 0.34 2.63 19.46
C ASN A 310 -0.04 2.48 17.96
N VAL A 311 -0.47 1.27 17.59
CA VAL A 311 -0.94 0.92 16.24
C VAL A 311 -2.46 0.97 16.19
N CYS A 312 -3.00 1.52 15.11
CA CYS A 312 -4.41 1.49 14.77
C CYS A 312 -4.63 0.57 13.57
N LEU A 313 -5.66 -0.27 13.63
CA LEU A 313 -6.12 -1.04 12.48
C LEU A 313 -7.11 -0.18 11.67
N MET A 314 -7.03 -0.24 10.35
CA MET A 314 -8.00 0.40 9.46
C MET A 314 -9.39 -0.27 9.55
N SER A 315 -10.44 0.42 9.09
CA SER A 315 -11.83 -0.04 9.25
C SER A 315 -12.15 -1.38 8.56
N ASN A 316 -11.44 -1.71 7.50
CA ASN A 316 -11.58 -2.94 6.70
C ASN A 316 -10.45 -3.95 6.98
N SER A 317 -9.79 -3.85 8.13
CA SER A 317 -8.61 -4.66 8.44
C SER A 317 -8.91 -6.14 8.66
N GLN A 318 -7.88 -6.96 8.45
CA GLN A 318 -7.88 -8.37 8.84
C GLN A 318 -6.66 -8.70 9.72
N ILE A 319 -6.86 -9.58 10.70
CA ILE A 319 -5.79 -10.14 11.53
C ILE A 319 -5.82 -11.66 11.36
N VAL A 320 -4.79 -12.24 10.76
CA VAL A 320 -4.61 -13.69 10.74
C VAL A 320 -3.81 -14.07 11.98
N ALA A 321 -4.49 -14.55 13.02
CA ALA A 321 -3.89 -14.91 14.30
C ALA A 321 -3.67 -16.43 14.41
N PRO A 322 -2.57 -16.88 15.05
CA PRO A 322 -2.34 -18.31 15.23
C PRO A 322 -3.21 -18.85 16.37
N ILE A 323 -3.72 -20.07 16.20
CA ILE A 323 -4.35 -20.89 17.24
C ILE A 323 -3.59 -22.22 17.34
N SER A 324 -3.88 -23.04 18.36
CA SER A 324 -3.26 -24.36 18.47
C SER A 324 -3.56 -25.20 17.22
N GLY A 325 -2.55 -25.39 16.36
CA GLY A 325 -2.63 -26.21 15.15
C GLY A 325 -3.21 -25.56 13.88
N SER A 326 -3.58 -24.27 13.88
CA SER A 326 -4.11 -23.58 12.68
C SER A 326 -4.07 -22.05 12.84
N ASN A 327 -4.70 -21.31 11.93
CA ASN A 327 -4.90 -19.86 12.00
C ASN A 327 -6.41 -19.52 12.04
N ILE A 328 -6.76 -18.44 12.74
CA ILE A 328 -8.08 -17.80 12.66
C ILE A 328 -7.92 -16.42 12.01
N THR A 329 -8.86 -16.05 11.13
CA THR A 329 -8.91 -14.70 10.57
C THR A 329 -9.93 -13.89 11.33
N LEU A 330 -9.47 -12.88 12.07
CA LEU A 330 -10.32 -11.88 12.69
C LEU A 330 -10.60 -10.80 11.65
N VAL A 331 -11.88 -10.56 11.37
CA VAL A 331 -12.35 -9.54 10.43
C VAL A 331 -13.27 -8.56 11.16
N ASN A 332 -13.55 -7.41 10.53
CA ASN A 332 -14.58 -6.50 11.03
C ASN A 332 -15.94 -7.24 11.12
N SER A 333 -16.72 -6.97 12.17
CA SER A 333 -18.05 -7.54 12.40
C SER A 333 -19.02 -7.35 11.22
N ALA A 334 -18.88 -6.26 10.45
CA ALA A 334 -19.64 -6.03 9.23
C ALA A 334 -19.36 -7.07 8.11
N SER A 335 -18.22 -7.76 8.19
CA SER A 335 -17.76 -8.76 7.23
C SER A 335 -17.86 -10.21 7.76
N ALA A 336 -18.25 -10.39 9.02
CA ALA A 336 -17.99 -11.62 9.77
C ALA A 336 -19.09 -12.70 9.73
N GLY A 337 -20.23 -12.47 9.08
CA GLY A 337 -21.33 -13.41 9.18
C GLY A 337 -21.60 -14.20 7.91
N ASP A 338 -21.39 -15.51 7.97
CA ASP A 338 -22.27 -16.48 7.29
C ASP A 338 -23.65 -16.44 7.97
N TYR A 339 -24.32 -15.30 7.81
CA TYR A 339 -25.65 -15.13 8.34
C TYR A 339 -26.63 -15.97 7.51
N PRO A 340 -27.61 -16.65 8.14
CA PRO A 340 -28.69 -17.27 7.38
C PRO A 340 -29.38 -16.22 6.51
N SER A 341 -29.84 -16.61 5.33
CA SER A 341 -30.60 -15.72 4.46
C SER A 341 -31.84 -15.19 5.20
N ALA A 342 -32.30 -13.99 4.86
CA ALA A 342 -33.46 -13.38 5.51
C ALA A 342 -34.71 -14.28 5.44
N ALA A 343 -34.84 -15.07 4.36
CA ALA A 343 -35.91 -16.06 4.17
C ALA A 343 -35.91 -17.21 5.19
N ASN A 344 -34.77 -17.45 5.86
CA ASN A 344 -34.60 -18.48 6.88
C ASN A 344 -34.69 -17.92 8.32
N VAL A 345 -34.92 -16.62 8.48
CA VAL A 345 -35.04 -15.97 9.79
C VAL A 345 -36.46 -15.42 9.96
N ARG A 346 -37.06 -15.62 11.14
CA ARG A 346 -38.44 -15.19 11.45
C ARG A 346 -38.68 -13.73 11.05
N SER A 347 -39.83 -13.48 10.43
CA SER A 347 -40.24 -12.15 9.98
C SER A 347 -40.18 -11.13 11.11
N GLY A 348 -39.50 -10.00 10.88
CA GLY A 348 -39.35 -8.92 11.86
C GLY A 348 -38.26 -9.13 12.91
N THR A 349 -37.59 -10.29 12.93
CA THR A 349 -36.41 -10.48 13.77
C THR A 349 -35.23 -9.71 13.18
N SER A 350 -34.74 -8.73 13.92
CA SER A 350 -33.53 -7.99 13.63
C SER A 350 -32.30 -8.84 13.99
N TYR A 351 -31.41 -9.07 13.03
CA TYR A 351 -30.20 -9.86 13.20
C TYR A 351 -29.03 -9.26 12.40
N ALA A 352 -27.85 -9.88 12.44
CA ALA A 352 -26.62 -9.32 11.86
C ALA A 352 -26.36 -7.89 12.36
N TYR A 353 -26.43 -7.70 13.69
CA TYR A 353 -26.30 -6.39 14.34
C TYR A 353 -27.32 -5.33 13.84
N GLY A 354 -28.46 -5.78 13.35
CA GLY A 354 -29.54 -4.94 12.85
C GLY A 354 -29.44 -4.56 11.37
N ALA A 355 -28.43 -5.06 10.66
CA ALA A 355 -28.29 -4.87 9.22
C ALA A 355 -29.32 -5.67 8.42
N LEU A 356 -29.81 -6.79 8.96
CA LEU A 356 -30.76 -7.69 8.30
C LEU A 356 -32.01 -7.87 9.16
N THR A 357 -33.15 -8.02 8.49
CA THR A 357 -34.43 -8.35 9.11
C THR A 357 -34.95 -9.64 8.48
N GLY A 358 -35.34 -10.61 9.30
CA GLY A 358 -35.91 -11.85 8.81
C GLY A 358 -37.19 -11.61 8.01
N THR A 359 -37.47 -12.50 7.07
CA THR A 359 -38.67 -12.50 6.20
C THR A 359 -39.39 -13.85 6.19
N CYS A 360 -38.94 -14.81 6.99
CA CYS A 360 -39.60 -16.10 7.13
C CYS A 360 -40.95 -15.93 7.83
N ALA A 361 -42.04 -16.07 7.08
CA ALA A 361 -43.39 -16.08 7.63
C ALA A 361 -43.65 -17.41 8.35
N VAL A 362 -43.39 -17.44 9.65
CA VAL A 362 -43.75 -18.60 10.48
C VAL A 362 -45.19 -18.43 10.97
N PRO A 363 -46.08 -19.42 10.76
CA PRO A 363 -47.46 -19.36 11.22
C PRO A 363 -47.57 -19.03 12.72
N GLY A 364 -48.62 -18.30 13.10
CA GLY A 364 -48.97 -18.12 14.50
C GLY A 364 -49.41 -19.44 15.13
N ALA A 365 -49.19 -19.61 16.44
CA ALA A 365 -49.57 -20.85 17.14
C ALA A 365 -51.07 -21.18 16.99
N SER A 366 -51.94 -20.16 16.93
CA SER A 366 -53.39 -20.32 16.71
C SER A 366 -53.77 -20.80 15.31
N SER A 367 -52.83 -20.85 14.37
CA SER A 367 -53.01 -21.37 13.01
C SER A 367 -52.38 -22.75 12.81
N VAL A 368 -51.76 -23.31 13.85
CA VAL A 368 -51.11 -24.62 13.84
C VAL A 368 -51.85 -25.56 14.77
N ALA A 369 -52.07 -26.80 14.33
CA ALA A 369 -52.83 -27.80 15.07
C ALA A 369 -52.29 -28.01 16.50
N SER A 370 -53.21 -28.20 17.45
CA SER A 370 -52.88 -28.41 18.86
C SER A 370 -51.82 -29.49 19.06
N GLY A 371 -50.70 -29.14 19.72
CA GLY A 371 -49.61 -30.08 20.01
C GLY A 371 -48.56 -30.25 18.91
N VAL A 372 -48.74 -29.66 17.73
CA VAL A 372 -47.71 -29.63 16.67
C VAL A 372 -46.70 -28.53 16.99
N SER A 373 -45.41 -28.83 17.05
CA SER A 373 -44.37 -27.82 17.33
C SER A 373 -44.39 -26.68 16.30
N VAL A 374 -44.41 -25.44 16.80
CA VAL A 374 -44.27 -24.23 15.98
C VAL A 374 -43.48 -23.19 16.78
N ASP A 375 -42.35 -22.77 16.23
CA ASP A 375 -41.46 -21.83 16.91
C ASP A 375 -41.01 -22.31 18.31
N ALA A 376 -41.11 -21.44 19.32
CA ALA A 376 -40.81 -21.72 20.72
C ALA A 376 -42.01 -22.30 21.49
N THR A 377 -43.07 -22.74 20.79
CA THR A 377 -44.28 -23.28 21.41
C THR A 377 -44.85 -24.44 20.59
N THR A 378 -46.06 -24.86 20.92
CA THR A 378 -46.85 -25.79 20.11
C THR A 378 -48.09 -25.06 19.59
N GLY A 379 -48.65 -25.59 18.51
CA GLY A 379 -49.89 -25.10 17.95
C GLY A 379 -50.99 -25.15 19.02
N THR A 380 -51.91 -24.21 18.93
CA THR A 380 -53.09 -24.06 19.81
C THR A 380 -54.38 -24.09 19.02
N ALA A 381 -54.32 -24.28 17.69
CA ALA A 381 -55.51 -24.44 16.88
C ALA A 381 -56.20 -25.75 17.28
N VAL A 382 -57.33 -25.62 17.98
CA VAL A 382 -58.23 -26.73 18.24
C VAL A 382 -59.20 -26.80 17.07
N LEU A 383 -59.03 -27.81 16.22
CA LEU A 383 -60.02 -28.13 15.19
C LEU A 383 -61.21 -28.77 15.89
N THR A 384 -62.26 -28.00 16.19
CA THR A 384 -63.48 -28.57 16.75
C THR A 384 -64.23 -29.35 15.66
N SER A 385 -64.93 -30.42 16.06
CA SER A 385 -65.77 -31.20 15.15
C SER A 385 -66.78 -30.31 14.42
N ALA A 386 -67.39 -29.36 15.14
CA ALA A 386 -68.32 -28.39 14.58
C ALA A 386 -67.67 -27.49 13.51
N ALA A 387 -66.47 -26.96 13.75
CA ALA A 387 -65.76 -26.14 12.78
C ALA A 387 -65.35 -26.94 11.53
N ALA A 388 -64.93 -28.20 11.71
CA ALA A 388 -64.60 -29.10 10.60
C ALA A 388 -65.86 -29.43 9.76
N GLN A 389 -66.97 -29.75 10.42
CA GLN A 389 -68.26 -30.02 9.75
C GLN A 389 -68.76 -28.78 8.99
N SER A 390 -68.67 -27.59 9.59
CA SER A 390 -69.05 -26.33 8.93
C SER A 390 -68.23 -26.10 7.66
N ALA A 391 -66.90 -26.23 7.73
CA ALA A 391 -66.01 -26.02 6.59
C ALA A 391 -66.26 -27.02 5.44
N ILE A 392 -66.51 -28.30 5.78
CA ILE A 392 -66.91 -29.33 4.79
C ILE A 392 -68.25 -28.97 4.15
N GLY A 393 -69.23 -28.53 4.96
CA GLY A 393 -70.54 -28.11 4.48
C GLY A 393 -70.46 -26.94 3.49
N ASP A 394 -69.64 -25.93 3.81
CA ASP A 394 -69.44 -24.75 2.95
C ASP A 394 -68.75 -25.11 1.62
N TYR A 395 -67.74 -26.00 1.66
CA TYR A 395 -67.07 -26.50 0.46
C TYR A 395 -68.02 -27.30 -0.44
N MET A 396 -68.82 -28.18 0.14
CA MET A 396 -69.82 -28.95 -0.60
C MET A 396 -70.88 -28.04 -1.23
N GLU A 397 -71.29 -27.00 -0.53
CA GLU A 397 -72.27 -26.03 -1.05
C GLU A 397 -71.70 -25.20 -2.19
N ALA A 398 -70.47 -24.70 -2.07
CA ALA A 398 -69.80 -23.95 -3.14
C ALA A 398 -69.59 -24.81 -4.40
N THR A 399 -69.21 -26.07 -4.22
CA THR A 399 -69.04 -27.03 -5.31
C THR A 399 -70.38 -27.31 -5.99
N ALA A 400 -71.43 -27.61 -5.22
CA ALA A 400 -72.77 -27.85 -5.74
C ALA A 400 -73.34 -26.63 -6.50
N GLN A 401 -73.08 -25.40 -6.02
CA GLN A 401 -73.48 -24.18 -6.72
C GLN A 401 -72.73 -23.99 -8.05
N THR A 402 -71.45 -24.35 -8.09
CA THR A 402 -70.62 -24.27 -9.31
C THR A 402 -71.07 -25.29 -10.35
N GLU A 403 -71.27 -26.55 -9.94
CA GLU A 403 -71.76 -27.61 -10.82
C GLU A 403 -73.16 -27.30 -11.36
N LEU A 404 -74.05 -26.76 -10.52
CA LEU A 404 -75.40 -26.37 -10.91
C LEU A 404 -75.41 -25.20 -11.92
N ALA A 405 -74.50 -24.24 -11.76
CA ALA A 405 -74.34 -23.12 -12.69
C ALA A 405 -73.73 -23.54 -14.04
N ALA A 406 -73.00 -24.66 -14.08
CA ALA A 406 -72.38 -25.19 -15.29
C ALA A 406 -73.35 -25.99 -16.20
N ILE A 407 -74.59 -26.26 -15.76
CA ILE A 407 -75.58 -27.02 -16.55
C ILE A 407 -76.11 -26.14 -17.70
N PRO A 408 -75.81 -26.45 -18.98
CA PRO A 408 -76.24 -25.63 -20.11
C PRO A 408 -77.76 -25.62 -20.25
N GLY A 409 -78.35 -24.43 -20.43
CA GLY A 409 -79.78 -24.27 -20.72
C GLY A 409 -80.73 -24.31 -19.52
N THR A 410 -80.22 -24.23 -18.28
CA THR A 410 -81.08 -24.13 -17.10
C THR A 410 -81.67 -22.72 -16.96
N SER A 411 -83.01 -22.63 -16.95
CA SER A 411 -83.73 -21.39 -16.60
C SER A 411 -83.37 -20.94 -15.17
N PRO A 412 -83.25 -19.63 -14.87
CA PRO A 412 -83.00 -19.11 -13.52
C PRO A 412 -83.95 -19.68 -12.45
N SER A 413 -85.19 -20.01 -12.82
CA SER A 413 -86.18 -20.64 -11.94
C SER A 413 -85.83 -22.08 -11.54
N ILE A 414 -85.20 -22.85 -12.43
CA ILE A 414 -84.76 -24.24 -12.17
C ILE A 414 -83.55 -24.24 -11.25
N VAL A 415 -82.60 -23.34 -11.47
CA VAL A 415 -81.44 -23.15 -10.58
C VAL A 415 -81.89 -22.74 -9.17
N ALA A 416 -82.88 -21.84 -9.05
CA ALA A 416 -83.44 -21.46 -7.76
C ALA A 416 -84.12 -22.64 -7.03
N MET A 417 -84.86 -23.48 -7.76
CA MET A 417 -85.53 -24.65 -7.20
C MET A 417 -84.52 -25.72 -6.72
N LEU A 418 -83.46 -25.97 -7.49
CA LEU A 418 -82.39 -26.91 -7.11
C LEU A 418 -81.59 -26.41 -5.91
N LYS A 419 -81.33 -25.09 -5.81
CA LYS A 419 -80.76 -24.48 -4.60
C LYS A 419 -81.65 -24.69 -3.38
N LEU A 420 -82.97 -24.51 -3.52
CA LEU A 420 -83.92 -24.71 -2.42
C LEU A 420 -83.96 -26.18 -1.95
N LEU A 421 -83.98 -27.13 -2.89
CA LEU A 421 -83.92 -28.57 -2.59
C LEU A 421 -82.63 -28.97 -1.87
N TYR A 422 -81.49 -28.41 -2.28
CA TYR A 422 -80.21 -28.62 -1.59
C TYR A 422 -80.25 -28.09 -0.15
N GLN A 423 -80.77 -26.88 0.08
CA GLN A 423 -80.90 -26.32 1.44
C GLN A 423 -81.84 -27.13 2.33
N LEU A 424 -82.95 -27.63 1.77
CA LEU A 424 -83.88 -28.53 2.48
C LEU A 424 -83.22 -29.85 2.87
N ALA A 425 -82.41 -30.43 1.97
CA ALA A 425 -81.66 -31.66 2.26
C ALA A 425 -80.59 -31.42 3.33
N LYS A 426 -79.84 -30.32 3.25
CA LYS A 426 -78.85 -29.89 4.25
C LYS A 426 -79.49 -29.74 5.63
N HIS A 427 -80.64 -29.05 5.70
CA HIS A 427 -81.35 -28.83 6.96
C HIS A 427 -81.79 -30.14 7.62
N ARG A 428 -82.31 -31.09 6.85
CA ARG A 428 -82.71 -32.42 7.38
C ARG A 428 -81.53 -33.23 7.89
N LEU A 429 -80.38 -33.19 7.21
CA LEU A 429 -79.18 -33.90 7.66
C LEU A 429 -78.65 -33.35 8.99
N THR A 430 -78.64 -32.03 9.16
CA THR A 430 -78.17 -31.38 10.41
C THR A 430 -79.07 -31.56 11.63
N GLN A 431 -80.34 -31.96 11.46
CA GLN A 431 -81.27 -32.21 12.57
C GLN A 431 -81.13 -33.61 13.19
N THR A 432 -80.31 -34.49 12.61
CA THR A 432 -80.23 -35.90 13.05
C THR A 432 -79.18 -36.14 14.15
N ASP A 433 -78.33 -35.16 14.46
CA ASP A 433 -77.23 -35.28 15.44
C ASP A 433 -77.39 -34.36 16.68
N ALA A 434 -78.63 -33.95 17.01
CA ALA A 434 -78.95 -33.26 18.27
C ALA A 434 -79.47 -34.23 19.35
#